data_AF-A0A935HIJ8-F1
#
_entry.id   AF-A0A935HIJ8-F1
#
_cell.length_a   1.000
_cell.length_b   1.000
_cell.length_c   1.000
_cell.angle_alpha   90.00
_cell.angle_beta   90.00
_cell.angle_gamma   90.00
#
_symmetry.space_group_name_H-M   'P 1'
#
loop_
_entity.id
_entity.type
_entity.pdbx_description
1 polymer ?
#
loop_
_entity_poly.entity_id
_entity_poly.type
_entity_poly.pdbx_seq_one_letter_code
_entity_poly.pdbx_strand_id
1 'polypeptide(L)'
;MKRSLIFFVTIFFANFLIAQEQLPDFSVYKVSGRVVVSWTHNYPVVKQISIQRSHDSKNFFKTIATMPDPSLQENGFADRQVPYDSMYYRIYILLDQGHYIVTKAKKPVADTSGAADAYEEKLPETNNKAVLPSGFMPSQYVFTAIDNYVKVELPNDQRKYGIKFYSENYQPLFELDNIKERKFKLDRTYFFTSGYINFELYADGKLIEKHKFYLPKS
;
A
#
# COMPACT_ATOMS: atom_id res chain seq x y z
N MET A 1 9.75 -51.83 53.45
CA MET A 1 8.65 -50.93 53.05
C MET A 1 9.20 -49.94 52.02
N LYS A 2 8.94 -50.16 50.73
CA LYS A 2 9.50 -49.36 49.62
C LYS A 2 8.58 -48.15 49.39
N ARG A 3 9.06 -46.93 49.67
CA ARG A 3 8.33 -45.69 49.38
C ARG A 3 8.63 -45.28 47.94
N SER A 4 7.66 -45.48 47.06
CA SER A 4 7.74 -45.04 45.67
C SER A 4 7.49 -43.53 45.59
N LEU A 5 8.48 -42.77 45.15
CA LEU A 5 8.40 -41.32 44.92
C LEU A 5 7.83 -41.10 43.51
N ILE A 6 6.56 -40.71 43.40
CA ILE A 6 5.93 -40.38 42.12
C ILE A 6 6.33 -38.94 41.75
N PHE A 7 7.20 -38.81 40.74
CA PHE A 7 7.52 -37.53 40.10
C PHE A 7 6.38 -37.14 39.15
N PHE A 8 5.63 -36.09 39.51
CA PHE A 8 4.60 -35.50 38.65
C PHE A 8 5.28 -34.55 37.66
N VAL A 9 5.65 -35.05 36.47
CA VAL A 9 6.15 -34.22 35.37
C VAL A 9 4.95 -33.52 34.72
N THR A 10 4.78 -32.24 35.04
CA THR A 10 3.80 -31.36 34.38
C THR A 10 4.42 -30.84 33.08
N ILE A 11 4.02 -31.41 31.95
CA ILE A 11 4.38 -30.90 30.62
C ILE A 11 3.54 -29.64 30.34
N PHE A 12 4.18 -28.47 30.38
CA PHE A 12 3.61 -27.21 29.91
C PHE A 12 3.65 -27.21 28.37
N PHE A 13 2.53 -27.56 27.72
CA PHE A 13 2.37 -27.29 26.29
C PHE A 13 2.19 -25.78 26.10
N ALA A 14 3.28 -25.09 25.72
CA ALA A 14 3.20 -23.73 25.21
C ALA A 14 2.52 -23.78 23.83
N ASN A 15 1.23 -23.44 23.79
CA ASN A 15 0.54 -23.19 22.54
C ASN A 15 1.13 -21.91 21.93
N PHE A 16 2.01 -22.04 20.93
CA PHE A 16 2.33 -20.94 20.04
C PHE A 16 1.08 -20.64 19.21
N LEU A 17 0.31 -19.64 19.67
CA LEU A 17 -0.77 -19.06 18.87
C LEU A 17 -0.12 -18.24 17.76
N ILE A 18 -0.03 -18.82 16.56
CA ILE A 18 0.18 -18.04 15.35
C ILE A 18 -1.16 -17.34 15.09
N ALA A 19 -1.26 -16.07 15.47
CA ALA A 19 -2.42 -15.26 15.12
C ALA A 19 -2.50 -15.18 13.59
N GLN A 20 -3.60 -15.67 13.01
CA GLN A 20 -3.87 -15.46 11.59
C GLN A 20 -4.11 -13.97 11.38
N GLU A 21 -3.37 -13.37 10.45
CA GLU A 21 -3.60 -11.99 10.01
C GLU A 21 -5.07 -11.85 9.58
N GLN A 22 -5.85 -11.12 10.37
CA GLN A 22 -7.26 -10.93 10.10
C GLN A 22 -7.39 -9.94 8.95
N LEU A 23 -7.80 -10.43 7.78
CA LEU A 23 -8.09 -9.57 6.65
C LEU A 23 -9.41 -8.78 6.84
N PRO A 24 -9.48 -7.54 6.31
CA PRO A 24 -8.36 -6.83 5.70
C PRO A 24 -7.39 -6.36 6.79
N ASP A 25 -6.09 -6.53 6.57
CA ASP A 25 -5.12 -5.86 7.43
C ASP A 25 -4.87 -4.47 6.88
N PHE A 26 -4.71 -3.52 7.79
CA PHE A 26 -4.49 -2.14 7.42
C PHE A 26 -3.65 -1.42 8.46
N SER A 27 -2.75 -0.56 8.02
CA SER A 27 -1.85 0.19 8.88
C SER A 27 -2.11 1.68 8.77
N VAL A 28 -1.88 2.38 9.88
CA VAL A 28 -2.07 3.83 9.97
C VAL A 28 -0.83 4.43 10.59
N TYR A 29 -0.14 5.29 9.85
CA TYR A 29 1.11 5.87 10.29
C TYR A 29 1.22 7.34 9.90
N LYS A 30 1.95 8.11 10.72
CA LYS A 30 2.28 9.51 10.42
C LYS A 30 3.56 9.57 9.60
N VAL A 31 3.52 10.33 8.51
CA VAL A 31 4.69 10.59 7.67
C VAL A 31 4.59 12.01 7.13
N SER A 32 5.63 12.82 7.33
CA SER A 32 5.76 14.17 6.73
C SER A 32 4.51 15.05 6.85
N GLY A 33 3.93 15.14 8.05
CA GLY A 33 2.76 16.01 8.34
C GLY A 33 1.40 15.50 7.82
N ARG A 34 1.35 14.29 7.25
CA ARG A 34 0.13 13.61 6.81
C ARG A 34 -0.03 12.25 7.49
N VAL A 35 -1.24 11.72 7.47
CA VAL A 35 -1.53 10.35 7.94
C VAL A 35 -1.73 9.46 6.73
N VAL A 36 -1.00 8.36 6.66
CA VAL A 36 -1.19 7.35 5.60
C VAL A 36 -1.93 6.16 6.18
N VAL A 37 -2.95 5.73 5.45
CA VAL A 37 -3.74 4.52 5.70
C VAL A 37 -3.43 3.54 4.57
N SER A 38 -2.68 2.47 4.83
CA SER A 38 -2.41 1.40 3.87
C SER A 38 -3.22 0.15 4.21
N TRP A 39 -3.56 -0.68 3.22
CA TRP A 39 -4.28 -1.93 3.45
C TRP A 39 -3.93 -3.03 2.47
N THR A 40 -4.22 -4.26 2.90
CA THR A 40 -4.19 -5.47 2.09
C THR A 40 -5.48 -6.29 2.28
N HIS A 41 -6.00 -6.88 1.21
CA HIS A 41 -7.13 -7.81 1.24
C HIS A 41 -7.02 -8.87 0.14
N ASN A 42 -7.66 -10.02 0.36
CA ASN A 42 -7.75 -11.10 -0.62
C ASN A 42 -9.19 -11.47 -1.00
N TYR A 43 -10.15 -10.58 -0.72
CA TYR A 43 -11.56 -10.83 -1.05
C TYR A 43 -11.76 -11.03 -2.56
N PRO A 44 -12.58 -12.01 -2.97
CA PRO A 44 -12.77 -12.35 -4.38
C PRO A 44 -13.54 -11.28 -5.15
N VAL A 45 -14.48 -10.60 -4.49
CA VAL A 45 -15.28 -9.52 -5.08
C VAL A 45 -15.38 -8.38 -4.10
N VAL A 46 -14.90 -7.21 -4.50
CA VAL A 46 -15.01 -5.97 -3.74
C VAL A 46 -15.65 -4.91 -4.62
N LYS A 47 -16.76 -4.35 -4.16
CA LYS A 47 -17.52 -3.30 -4.85
C LYS A 47 -17.08 -1.90 -4.43
N GLN A 48 -16.59 -1.74 -3.21
CA GLN A 48 -16.15 -0.45 -2.70
C GLN A 48 -15.18 -0.62 -1.53
N ILE A 49 -14.16 0.23 -1.48
CA ILE A 49 -13.32 0.42 -0.30
C ILE A 49 -13.40 1.90 0.07
N SER A 50 -13.81 2.20 1.29
CA SER A 50 -13.92 3.56 1.81
C SER A 50 -13.10 3.72 3.08
N ILE A 51 -12.28 4.77 3.09
CA ILE A 51 -11.50 5.17 4.25
C ILE A 51 -12.38 6.08 5.09
N GLN A 52 -12.58 5.68 6.33
CA GLN A 52 -13.38 6.42 7.30
C GLN A 52 -12.52 6.95 8.43
N ARG A 53 -12.83 8.17 8.87
CA ARG A 53 -12.09 8.88 9.92
C ARG A 53 -13.06 9.39 10.99
N SER A 54 -12.64 9.33 12.25
CA SER A 54 -13.37 9.87 13.40
C SER A 54 -12.45 10.47 14.46
N HIS A 55 -12.99 11.35 15.29
CA HIS A 55 -12.36 11.80 16.53
C HIS A 55 -12.60 10.82 17.70
N ASP A 56 -13.56 9.91 17.56
CA ASP A 56 -13.85 8.85 18.53
C ASP A 56 -13.48 7.47 17.99
N SER A 57 -13.05 6.58 18.87
CA SER A 57 -12.61 5.23 18.51
C SER A 57 -13.72 4.31 18.00
N LYS A 58 -14.98 4.59 18.32
CA LYS A 58 -16.14 3.71 18.05
C LYS A 58 -17.23 4.39 17.22
N ASN A 59 -17.42 5.69 17.41
CA ASN A 59 -18.54 6.45 16.88
C ASN A 59 -18.08 7.52 15.89
N PHE A 60 -19.03 8.15 15.20
CA PHE A 60 -18.84 9.37 14.38
C PHE A 60 -17.85 9.26 13.21
N PHE A 61 -17.67 8.07 12.67
CA PHE A 61 -16.87 7.85 11.47
C PHE A 61 -17.51 8.47 10.23
N LYS A 62 -16.74 9.29 9.53
CA LYS A 62 -17.10 9.89 8.24
C LYS A 62 -16.18 9.38 7.15
N THR A 63 -16.73 9.08 5.97
CA THR A 63 -15.93 8.72 4.80
C THR A 63 -15.17 9.94 4.31
N ILE A 64 -13.85 9.81 4.22
CA ILE A 64 -12.95 10.87 3.72
C ILE A 64 -12.41 10.56 2.33
N ALA A 65 -12.43 9.28 1.93
CA ALA A 65 -12.06 8.85 0.60
C ALA A 65 -12.73 7.52 0.25
N THR A 66 -12.96 7.32 -1.04
CA THR A 66 -13.41 6.05 -1.62
C THR A 66 -12.42 5.68 -2.72
N MET A 67 -11.96 4.44 -2.71
CA MET A 67 -11.01 3.91 -3.68
C MET A 67 -11.66 3.85 -5.07
N PRO A 68 -11.05 4.43 -6.12
CA PRO A 68 -11.56 4.36 -7.49
C PRO A 68 -11.60 2.93 -8.04
N ASP A 69 -10.60 2.12 -7.66
CA ASP A 69 -10.51 0.72 -8.05
C ASP A 69 -10.44 -0.18 -6.81
N PRO A 70 -11.59 -0.66 -6.31
CA PRO A 70 -11.68 -1.48 -5.12
C PRO A 70 -11.16 -2.91 -5.32
N SER A 71 -10.82 -3.31 -6.55
CA SER A 71 -10.26 -4.64 -6.83
C SER A 71 -8.79 -4.79 -6.43
N LEU A 72 -8.12 -3.66 -6.13
CA LEU A 72 -6.72 -3.63 -5.75
C LEU A 72 -6.52 -4.24 -4.36
N GLN A 73 -5.94 -5.44 -4.34
CA GLN A 73 -5.64 -6.19 -3.14
C GLN A 73 -4.76 -5.39 -2.16
N GLU A 74 -3.81 -4.60 -2.66
CA GLU A 74 -2.93 -3.76 -1.85
C GLU A 74 -2.93 -2.32 -2.33
N ASN A 75 -3.18 -1.36 -1.43
CA ASN A 75 -3.16 0.07 -1.74
C ASN A 75 -3.03 0.94 -0.48
N GLY A 76 -3.04 2.27 -0.65
CA GLY A 76 -3.07 3.23 0.44
C GLY A 76 -3.77 4.53 0.12
N PHE A 77 -4.04 5.30 1.16
CA PHE A 77 -4.63 6.63 1.11
C PHE A 77 -3.85 7.59 2.01
N ALA A 78 -3.46 8.74 1.47
CA ALA A 78 -2.76 9.78 2.21
C ALA A 78 -3.73 10.91 2.62
N ASP A 79 -4.07 10.95 3.90
CA ASP A 79 -4.85 12.03 4.50
C ASP A 79 -3.96 13.24 4.77
N ARG A 80 -4.05 14.25 3.90
CA ARG A 80 -3.32 15.52 4.00
C ARG A 80 -4.08 16.61 4.76
N GLN A 81 -5.36 16.38 5.03
CA GLN A 81 -6.26 17.35 5.67
C GLN A 81 -6.65 16.84 7.04
N VAL A 82 -5.66 16.40 7.82
CA VAL A 82 -5.86 15.89 9.17
C VAL A 82 -6.14 17.07 10.10
N PRO A 83 -7.32 17.17 10.71
CA PRO A 83 -7.66 18.31 11.55
C PRO A 83 -6.94 18.27 12.91
N TYR A 84 -6.64 17.08 13.42
CA TYR A 84 -6.02 16.89 14.74
C TYR A 84 -5.08 15.69 14.76
N ASP A 85 -4.07 15.72 15.64
CA ASP A 85 -3.09 14.65 15.76
C ASP A 85 -3.63 13.30 16.27
N SER A 86 -4.82 13.30 16.88
CA SER A 86 -5.44 12.14 17.53
C SER A 86 -6.74 11.73 16.83
N MET A 87 -6.66 11.40 15.54
CA MET A 87 -7.78 10.83 14.79
C MET A 87 -7.73 9.31 14.78
N TYR A 88 -8.88 8.69 14.57
CA TYR A 88 -9.05 7.25 14.38
C TYR A 88 -9.46 6.96 12.95
N TYR A 89 -8.91 5.90 12.37
CA TYR A 89 -9.16 5.48 11.01
C TYR A 89 -9.65 4.05 10.98
N ARG A 90 -10.58 3.74 10.06
CA ARG A 90 -11.02 2.39 9.76
C ARG A 90 -11.36 2.27 8.28
N ILE A 91 -11.44 1.04 7.80
CA ILE A 91 -11.79 0.73 6.43
C ILE A 91 -13.18 0.11 6.41
N TYR A 92 -14.03 0.63 5.53
CA TYR A 92 -15.31 0.05 5.17
C TYR A 92 -15.15 -0.61 3.80
N ILE A 93 -15.48 -1.90 3.71
CA ILE A 93 -15.41 -2.68 2.48
C ILE A 93 -16.81 -3.17 2.15
N LEU A 94 -17.34 -2.79 0.98
CA LEU A 94 -18.56 -3.35 0.42
C LEU A 94 -18.18 -4.52 -0.49
N LEU A 95 -18.70 -5.70 -0.16
CA LEU A 95 -18.60 -6.91 -0.96
C LEU A 95 -19.84 -7.03 -1.87
N ASP A 96 -20.00 -8.20 -2.49
CA ASP A 96 -21.19 -8.47 -3.29
C ASP A 96 -22.45 -8.68 -2.43
N GLN A 97 -23.62 -8.55 -3.05
CA GLN A 97 -24.93 -8.80 -2.43
C GLN A 97 -25.22 -7.96 -1.17
N GLY A 98 -24.58 -6.79 -1.04
CA GLY A 98 -24.77 -5.88 0.09
C GLY A 98 -24.05 -6.29 1.38
N HIS A 99 -23.26 -7.36 1.36
CA HIS A 99 -22.40 -7.72 2.48
C HIS A 99 -21.30 -6.69 2.66
N TYR A 100 -21.01 -6.31 3.90
CA TYR A 100 -19.97 -5.35 4.19
C TYR A 100 -19.12 -5.76 5.38
N ILE A 101 -17.86 -5.30 5.38
CA ILE A 101 -16.89 -5.50 6.44
C ILE A 101 -16.42 -4.14 6.91
N VAL A 102 -16.30 -3.97 8.22
CA VAL A 102 -15.73 -2.78 8.85
C VAL A 102 -14.58 -3.21 9.73
N THR A 103 -13.41 -2.61 9.54
CA THR A 103 -12.25 -2.92 10.37
C THR A 103 -12.38 -2.31 11.76
N LYS A 104 -11.63 -2.87 12.72
CA LYS A 104 -11.39 -2.20 14.00
C LYS A 104 -10.61 -0.91 13.74
N ALA A 105 -10.99 0.18 14.41
CA ALA A 105 -10.33 1.45 14.23
C ALA A 105 -8.88 1.43 14.78
N LYS A 106 -7.95 2.06 14.05
CA LYS A 106 -6.55 2.23 14.44
C LYS A 106 -6.20 3.72 14.54
N LYS A 107 -5.29 4.06 15.46
CA LYS A 107 -4.68 5.40 15.54
C LYS A 107 -3.40 5.44 14.70
N PRO A 108 -3.02 6.60 14.17
CA PRO A 108 -1.72 6.79 13.57
C PRO A 108 -0.61 6.51 14.58
N VAL A 109 0.27 5.58 14.27
CA VAL A 109 1.50 5.35 15.02
C VAL A 109 2.60 6.21 14.40
N ALA A 110 3.48 6.77 15.22
CA ALA A 110 4.68 7.44 14.70
C ALA A 110 5.56 6.36 14.05
N ASP A 111 5.94 6.54 12.79
CA ASP A 111 6.81 5.58 12.12
C ASP A 111 8.16 5.53 12.84
N THR A 112 8.38 4.48 13.62
CA THR A 112 9.63 4.27 14.37
C THR A 112 10.62 3.44 13.53
N SER A 113 10.26 3.07 12.31
CA SER A 113 11.05 2.23 11.41
C SER A 113 11.88 3.02 10.38
N GLY A 114 11.72 4.35 10.33
CA GLY A 114 12.44 5.21 9.39
C GLY A 114 11.99 5.06 7.94
N ALA A 115 10.85 4.41 7.68
CA ALA A 115 10.27 4.36 6.33
C ALA A 115 9.88 5.77 5.85
N ALA A 116 9.54 6.67 6.77
CA ALA A 116 9.14 8.06 6.56
C ALA A 116 10.22 8.97 5.91
N ASP A 117 11.51 8.73 6.13
CA ASP A 117 12.59 9.54 5.54
C ASP A 117 12.79 9.26 4.04
N ALA A 118 12.19 8.18 3.52
CA ALA A 118 12.12 7.88 2.09
C ALA A 118 10.98 8.61 1.36
N TYR A 119 10.13 9.38 2.06
CA TYR A 119 8.96 10.09 1.52
C TYR A 119 9.06 11.63 1.54
N GLU A 120 10.22 12.21 1.83
CA GLU A 120 10.45 13.63 1.56
C GLU A 120 10.52 13.90 0.05
N GLU A 121 9.39 14.27 -0.55
CA GLU A 121 9.36 14.94 -1.85
C GLU A 121 9.13 16.45 -1.62
N LYS A 122 10.17 17.24 -1.90
CA LYS A 122 10.01 18.65 -2.27
C LYS A 122 9.20 18.72 -3.57
N LEU A 123 7.88 18.80 -3.45
CA LEU A 123 7.03 19.16 -4.59
C LEU A 123 7.12 20.69 -4.78
N PRO A 124 7.53 21.18 -5.96
CA PRO A 124 7.37 22.58 -6.28
C PRO A 124 5.89 22.85 -6.55
N GLU A 125 5.36 23.92 -5.94
CA GLU A 125 4.06 24.48 -6.31
C GLU A 125 4.10 24.83 -7.80
N THR A 126 3.23 24.27 -8.64
CA THR A 126 2.60 24.98 -9.77
C THR A 126 1.52 24.12 -10.45
N ASN A 127 0.43 24.81 -10.77
CA ASN A 127 -0.73 24.41 -11.54
C ASN A 127 -0.38 23.66 -12.83
N ASN A 128 -0.66 22.36 -12.91
CA ASN A 128 -1.15 21.66 -14.10
C ASN A 128 -1.62 20.25 -13.69
N LYS A 129 -2.94 20.06 -13.66
CA LYS A 129 -3.59 18.83 -13.20
C LYS A 129 -3.44 17.70 -14.23
N ALA A 130 -2.41 16.87 -14.09
CA ALA A 130 -2.59 15.45 -14.36
C ALA A 130 -3.51 14.91 -13.24
N VAL A 131 -4.80 14.76 -13.53
CA VAL A 131 -5.78 14.27 -12.54
C VAL A 131 -5.54 12.78 -12.34
N LEU A 132 -4.70 12.43 -11.37
CA LEU A 132 -4.68 11.07 -10.83
C LEU A 132 -6.08 10.79 -10.24
N PRO A 133 -6.69 9.62 -10.49
CA PRO A 133 -8.01 9.30 -9.97
C PRO A 133 -8.03 9.38 -8.43
N SER A 134 -9.07 10.00 -7.87
CA SER A 134 -9.16 10.37 -6.45
C SER A 134 -9.04 9.15 -5.53
N GLY A 135 -7.91 8.95 -4.84
CA GLY A 135 -7.70 7.82 -3.93
C GLY A 135 -6.74 6.76 -4.45
N PHE A 136 -6.16 6.93 -5.65
CA PHE A 136 -5.04 6.12 -6.13
C PHE A 136 -3.71 6.64 -5.54
N MET A 137 -3.01 5.81 -4.76
CA MET A 137 -1.66 6.14 -4.29
C MET A 137 -0.63 5.53 -5.25
N PRO A 138 0.18 6.35 -5.93
CA PRO A 138 1.21 5.82 -6.80
C PRO A 138 2.28 5.08 -5.98
N SER A 139 2.93 4.11 -6.60
CA SER A 139 4.13 3.49 -6.04
C SER A 139 5.20 4.55 -5.75
N GLN A 140 5.98 4.33 -4.69
CA GLN A 140 7.16 5.15 -4.43
C GLN A 140 8.28 4.92 -5.43
N TYR A 141 8.36 3.69 -5.96
CA TYR A 141 9.47 3.29 -6.80
C TYR A 141 9.18 3.50 -8.27
N VAL A 142 7.91 3.41 -8.70
CA VAL A 142 7.54 3.52 -10.12
C VAL A 142 6.23 4.28 -10.29
N PHE A 143 6.30 5.54 -10.74
CA PHE A 143 5.12 6.40 -10.82
C PHE A 143 5.14 7.32 -12.04
N THR A 144 3.95 7.76 -12.46
CA THR A 144 3.81 8.78 -13.50
C THR A 144 3.94 10.17 -12.89
N ALA A 145 4.94 10.92 -13.32
CA ALA A 145 5.18 12.28 -12.87
C ALA A 145 4.34 13.31 -13.66
N ILE A 146 4.32 14.55 -13.19
CA ILE A 146 3.53 15.66 -13.77
C ILE A 146 3.94 15.97 -15.22
N ASP A 147 5.19 15.67 -15.58
CA ASP A 147 5.74 15.79 -16.93
C ASP A 147 5.35 14.62 -17.87
N ASN A 148 4.45 13.73 -17.42
CA ASN A 148 3.98 12.53 -18.12
C ASN A 148 5.06 11.46 -18.39
N TYR A 149 6.25 11.59 -17.82
CA TYR A 149 7.23 10.52 -17.79
C TYR A 149 6.92 9.52 -16.68
N VAL A 150 7.32 8.26 -16.88
CA VAL A 150 7.33 7.28 -15.79
C VAL A 150 8.67 7.41 -15.09
N LYS A 151 8.66 7.86 -13.84
CA LYS A 151 9.85 7.95 -13.01
C LYS A 151 10.04 6.64 -12.26
N VAL A 152 11.30 6.20 -12.21
CA VAL A 152 11.73 5.08 -11.39
C VAL A 152 12.70 5.60 -10.34
N GLU A 153 12.38 5.43 -9.07
CA GLU A 153 13.17 5.86 -7.93
C GLU A 153 13.40 4.70 -6.95
N LEU A 154 14.55 4.03 -7.07
CA LEU A 154 14.89 2.87 -6.26
C LEU A 154 15.64 3.28 -4.99
N PRO A 155 15.54 2.48 -3.90
CA PRO A 155 16.35 2.70 -2.69
C PRO A 155 17.85 2.75 -3.00
N ASN A 156 18.55 3.66 -2.33
CA ASN A 156 20.00 3.81 -2.50
C ASN A 156 20.76 2.76 -1.67
N ASP A 157 20.68 1.51 -2.10
CA ASP A 157 21.38 0.39 -1.48
C ASP A 157 22.10 -0.49 -2.52
N GLN A 158 22.71 -1.57 -2.03
CA GLN A 158 23.52 -2.50 -2.83
C GLN A 158 22.71 -3.60 -3.53
N ARG A 159 21.38 -3.60 -3.40
CA ARG A 159 20.53 -4.64 -3.98
C ARG A 159 20.49 -4.53 -5.50
N LYS A 160 20.33 -5.67 -6.15
CA LYS A 160 20.16 -5.77 -7.61
C LYS A 160 18.69 -5.67 -7.94
N TYR A 161 18.30 -4.59 -8.60
CA TYR A 161 16.91 -4.34 -8.95
C TYR A 161 16.58 -4.81 -10.37
N GLY A 162 15.37 -5.31 -10.53
CA GLY A 162 14.74 -5.58 -11.82
C GLY A 162 13.28 -5.14 -11.82
N ILE A 163 12.78 -4.68 -12.95
CA ILE A 163 11.38 -4.25 -13.10
C ILE A 163 10.80 -4.89 -14.35
N LYS A 164 9.61 -5.48 -14.22
CA LYS A 164 8.84 -6.02 -15.34
C LYS A 164 7.58 -5.19 -15.52
N PHE A 165 7.32 -4.75 -16.75
CA PHE A 165 6.14 -3.97 -17.09
C PHE A 165 5.17 -4.80 -17.93
N TYR A 166 3.88 -4.62 -17.67
CA TYR A 166 2.80 -5.32 -18.32
C TYR A 166 1.67 -4.35 -18.67
N SER A 167 0.94 -4.64 -19.73
CA SER A 167 -0.32 -3.97 -20.04
C SER A 167 -1.36 -4.21 -18.93
N GLU A 168 -2.48 -3.49 -18.99
CA GLU A 168 -3.62 -3.65 -18.07
C GLU A 168 -4.09 -5.13 -17.96
N ASN A 169 -4.03 -5.88 -19.06
CA ASN A 169 -4.41 -7.30 -19.14
C ASN A 169 -3.24 -8.26 -18.86
N TYR A 170 -2.19 -7.79 -18.18
CA TYR A 170 -0.99 -8.56 -17.84
C TYR A 170 -0.20 -9.12 -19.04
N GLN A 171 -0.39 -8.59 -20.26
CA GLN A 171 0.50 -8.92 -21.37
C GLN A 171 1.86 -8.25 -21.16
N PRO A 172 2.99 -8.99 -21.24
CA PRO A 172 4.32 -8.41 -21.07
C PRO A 172 4.59 -7.28 -22.07
N LEU A 173 5.13 -6.16 -21.58
CA LEU A 173 5.56 -5.04 -22.42
C LEU A 173 7.07 -5.08 -22.60
N PHE A 174 7.82 -4.95 -21.51
CA PHE A 174 9.27 -5.04 -21.48
C PHE A 174 9.76 -5.23 -20.03
N GLU A 175 11.03 -5.57 -19.88
CA GLU A 175 11.69 -5.71 -18.59
C GLU A 175 13.02 -4.96 -18.55
N LEU A 176 13.41 -4.55 -17.35
CA LEU A 176 14.66 -3.90 -17.03
C LEU A 176 15.37 -4.74 -15.98
N ASP A 177 16.48 -5.36 -16.35
CA ASP A 177 17.29 -6.17 -15.43
C ASP A 177 18.56 -5.44 -15.01
N ASN A 178 19.05 -5.81 -13.82
CA ASN A 178 20.33 -5.32 -13.29
C ASN A 178 20.45 -3.79 -13.33
N ILE A 179 19.39 -3.12 -12.88
CA ILE A 179 19.27 -1.66 -12.91
C ILE A 179 20.35 -1.06 -12.00
N LYS A 180 21.29 -0.32 -12.62
CA LYS A 180 22.40 0.34 -11.92
C LYS A 180 22.00 1.73 -11.42
N GLU A 181 21.26 2.47 -12.24
CA GLU A 181 20.84 3.83 -11.91
C GLU A 181 19.66 3.80 -10.94
N ARG A 182 19.75 4.56 -9.85
CA ARG A 182 18.72 4.57 -8.80
C ARG A 182 17.56 5.50 -9.09
N LYS A 183 17.77 6.53 -9.91
CA LYS A 183 16.73 7.51 -10.27
C LYS A 183 16.81 7.79 -11.76
N PHE A 184 15.80 7.39 -12.51
CA PHE A 184 15.74 7.63 -13.95
C PHE A 184 14.30 7.81 -14.42
N LYS A 185 14.14 8.24 -15.67
CA LYS A 185 12.84 8.42 -16.30
C LYS A 185 12.73 7.56 -17.55
N LEU A 186 11.54 7.02 -17.77
CA LEU A 186 11.14 6.29 -18.96
C LEU A 186 10.14 7.12 -19.74
N ASP A 187 10.41 7.26 -21.03
CA ASP A 187 9.48 7.91 -21.96
C ASP A 187 8.20 7.08 -22.12
N ARG A 188 7.07 7.77 -22.32
CA ARG A 188 5.78 7.10 -22.50
C ARG A 188 5.78 6.16 -23.73
N THR A 189 6.57 6.47 -24.75
CA THR A 189 6.67 5.67 -25.98
C THR A 189 7.10 4.22 -25.72
N TYR A 190 7.81 3.94 -24.64
CA TYR A 190 8.20 2.57 -24.25
C TYR A 190 7.01 1.65 -23.90
N PHE A 191 5.86 2.22 -23.51
CA PHE A 191 4.71 1.44 -23.02
C PHE A 191 3.70 1.12 -24.13
N PHE A 192 3.88 1.68 -25.33
CA PHE A 192 3.05 1.51 -26.54
C PHE A 192 1.54 1.81 -26.38
N THR A 193 1.07 2.09 -25.17
CA THR A 193 -0.33 2.21 -24.79
C THR A 193 -0.50 3.27 -23.71
N SER A 194 -1.68 3.86 -23.68
CA SER A 194 -2.18 4.71 -22.59
C SER A 194 -3.15 3.91 -21.72
N GLY A 195 -3.27 4.25 -20.45
CA GLY A 195 -4.12 3.55 -19.51
C GLY A 195 -3.33 3.04 -18.31
N TYR A 196 -3.84 2.02 -17.64
CA TYR A 196 -3.14 1.40 -16.53
C TYR A 196 -2.05 0.46 -17.03
N ILE A 197 -0.84 0.66 -16.53
CA ILE A 197 0.31 -0.22 -16.75
C ILE A 197 0.63 -0.89 -15.42
N ASN A 198 0.65 -2.22 -15.42
CA ASN A 198 1.05 -3.00 -14.26
C ASN A 198 2.58 -3.15 -14.25
N PHE A 199 3.18 -3.25 -13.07
CA PHE A 199 4.57 -3.59 -12.93
C PHE A 199 4.84 -4.50 -11.73
N GLU A 200 5.97 -5.21 -11.81
CA GLU A 200 6.52 -6.00 -10.73
C GLU A 200 7.97 -5.57 -10.51
N LEU A 201 8.29 -5.16 -9.27
CA LEU A 201 9.62 -4.73 -8.85
C LEU A 201 10.28 -5.84 -8.04
N TYR A 202 11.51 -6.17 -8.41
CA TYR A 202 12.32 -7.20 -7.81
C TYR A 202 13.58 -6.60 -7.18
N ALA A 203 14.00 -7.10 -6.03
CA ALA A 203 15.29 -6.82 -5.41
C ALA A 203 15.99 -8.14 -5.06
N ASP A 204 17.21 -8.33 -5.55
CA ASP A 204 18.00 -9.56 -5.42
C ASP A 204 17.24 -10.81 -5.89
N GLY A 205 16.41 -10.65 -6.93
CA GLY A 205 15.56 -11.71 -7.48
C GLY A 205 14.27 -11.98 -6.70
N LYS A 206 14.02 -11.27 -5.58
CA LYS A 206 12.79 -11.38 -4.81
C LYS A 206 11.80 -10.28 -5.19
N LEU A 207 10.53 -10.64 -5.43
CA LEU A 207 9.45 -9.67 -5.63
C LEU A 207 9.28 -8.83 -4.36
N ILE A 208 9.40 -7.51 -4.48
CA ILE A 208 9.24 -6.56 -3.38
C ILE A 208 8.03 -5.64 -3.54
N GLU A 209 7.54 -5.45 -4.77
CA GLU A 209 6.31 -4.69 -5.01
C GLU A 209 5.62 -5.18 -6.29
N LYS A 210 4.29 -5.25 -6.23
CA LYS A 210 3.43 -5.41 -7.39
C LYS A 210 2.38 -4.30 -7.38
N HIS A 211 2.41 -3.45 -8.39
CA HIS A 211 1.55 -2.27 -8.43
C HIS A 211 1.23 -1.88 -9.88
N LYS A 212 0.52 -0.76 -10.07
CA LYS A 212 0.27 -0.19 -11.40
C LYS A 212 0.44 1.32 -11.37
N PHE A 213 0.58 1.95 -12.52
CA PHE A 213 0.51 3.41 -12.67
C PHE A 213 -0.37 3.76 -13.86
N TYR A 214 -0.88 4.99 -13.89
CA TYR A 214 -1.76 5.47 -14.94
C TYR A 214 -1.01 6.38 -15.91
N LEU A 215 -0.95 5.99 -17.17
CA LEU A 215 -0.52 6.86 -18.27
C LEU A 215 -1.73 7.54 -18.91
N PRO A 216 -1.82 8.88 -18.87
CA PRO A 216 -2.90 9.63 -19.51
C PRO A 216 -3.00 9.30 -21.01
N LYS A 217 -4.19 9.43 -21.60
CA LYS A 217 -4.32 9.46 -23.07
C LYS A 217 -3.68 10.74 -23.61
N SER A 218 -3.07 10.65 -24.78
CA SER A 218 -2.59 11.81 -25.52
C SER A 218 -3.75 12.52 -26.19
#